data_AF-A0AAU2LFF0-F1
#
_entry.id   AF-A0AAU2LFF0-F1
#
_cell.length_a   1.000
_cell.length_b   1.000
_cell.length_c   1.000
_cell.angle_alpha   90.00
_cell.angle_beta   90.00
_cell.angle_gamma   90.00
#
_symmetry.space_group_name_H-M   'P 1'
#
loop_
_entity.id
_entity.type
_entity.pdbx_description
1 polymer ?
#
loop_
_entity_poly.entity_id
_entity_poly.type
_entity_poly.pdbx_seq_one_letter_code
_entity_poly.pdbx_strand_id
1 'polypeptide(L)' 'MLTINIAVLLVVVVFLRLRRRTEARSRFDEKMTVVIVLALGILLAPTPVGQGILSFLGQVASGVTQASR' A
#
# COMPACT_ATOMS: atom_id res chain seq x y z
N MET A 1 -20.02 -5.89 -20.51
CA MET A 1 -18.59 -5.51 -20.40
C MET A 1 -18.30 -5.20 -18.95
N LEU A 2 -17.32 -5.87 -18.32
CA LEU A 2 -17.04 -5.72 -16.88
C LEU A 2 -15.80 -4.85 -16.72
N THR A 3 -15.99 -3.60 -16.29
CA THR A 3 -14.89 -2.66 -16.03
C THR A 3 -14.30 -2.97 -14.65
N ILE A 4 -13.14 -3.62 -14.62
CA ILE A 4 -12.40 -3.85 -13.36
C ILE A 4 -11.77 -2.54 -12.91
N ASN A 5 -11.99 -2.17 -11.65
CA ASN A 5 -11.29 -1.06 -11.02
C ASN A 5 -9.80 -1.42 -10.85
N ILE A 6 -8.92 -0.65 -11.50
CA ILE A 6 -7.47 -0.87 -11.50
C ILE A 6 -6.90 -0.84 -10.07
N ALA A 7 -7.42 0.00 -9.18
CA ALA A 7 -6.98 0.04 -7.79
C ALA A 7 -7.25 -1.28 -7.08
N VAL A 8 -8.44 -1.86 -7.25
CA VAL A 8 -8.81 -3.16 -6.67
C VAL A 8 -7.91 -4.28 -7.21
N LEU A 9 -7.63 -4.26 -8.51
CA LEU A 9 -6.73 -5.23 -9.14
C LEU A 9 -5.32 -5.15 -8.53
N LEU A 10 -4.77 -3.93 -8.37
CA LEU A 10 -3.46 -3.74 -7.76
C LEU A 10 -3.43 -4.19 -6.29
N VAL A 11 -4.49 -3.94 -5.51
CA VAL A 11 -4.63 -4.46 -4.13
C VAL A 11 -4.51 -5.98 -4.11
N VAL A 12 -5.26 -6.66 -4.98
CA VAL A 12 -5.22 -8.14 -5.06
C VAL A 12 -3.83 -8.64 -5.46
N VAL A 13 -3.19 -8.00 -6.43
CA VAL A 13 -1.82 -8.37 -6.86
C VAL A 13 -0.82 -8.21 -5.72
N VAL A 14 -0.88 -7.09 -4.98
CA VAL A 14 -0.01 -6.85 -3.80
C VAL A 14 -0.28 -7.89 -2.72
N PHE A 15 -1.55 -8.14 -2.39
CA PHE A 15 -1.94 -9.14 -1.38
C PHE A 15 -1.41 -10.54 -1.73
N LEU A 16 -1.60 -10.97 -2.98
CA LEU A 16 -1.08 -12.25 -3.46
C LEU A 16 0.46 -12.28 -3.44
N ARG A 17 1.13 -11.17 -3.76
CA ARG A 17 2.60 -11.08 -3.73
C ARG A 17 3.18 -11.11 -2.32
N LEU A 18 2.48 -10.56 -1.32
CA LEU A 18 2.85 -10.61 0.09
C LEU A 18 2.56 -11.97 0.73
N ARG A 19 1.49 -12.65 0.29
CA ARG A 19 1.12 -13.98 0.79
C ARG A 19 2.06 -15.09 0.31
N ARG A 20 2.76 -14.91 -0.80
CA ARG A 20 3.75 -15.88 -1.30
C ARG A 20 4.98 -15.86 -0.38
N ARG A 21 5.39 -17.04 0.09
CA ARG A 21 6.57 -17.21 0.96
C ARG A 21 7.82 -16.58 0.32
N THR A 22 8.68 -16.03 1.18
CA THR A 22 10.00 -15.48 0.85
C THR A 22 10.95 -16.59 0.39
N GLU A 23 10.77 -17.04 -0.84
CA GLU A 23 11.87 -17.64 -1.62
C GLU A 23 12.90 -16.55 -1.94
N ALA A 24 14.12 -16.93 -2.35
CA ALA A 24 15.14 -15.98 -2.81
C ALA A 24 14.57 -15.13 -3.96
N ARG A 25 14.05 -13.95 -3.62
CA ARG A 25 13.31 -13.12 -4.55
C ARG A 25 14.30 -12.53 -5.53
N SER A 26 14.07 -12.77 -6.82
CA SER A 26 14.85 -12.09 -7.85
C SER A 26 14.75 -10.57 -7.64
N ARG A 27 15.85 -9.85 -7.82
CA ARG A 27 15.87 -8.37 -7.73
C ARG A 27 14.81 -7.72 -8.63
N PHE A 28 14.44 -8.38 -9.73
CA PHE A 28 13.37 -7.93 -10.61
C PHE A 28 11.99 -8.01 -9.96
N ASP A 29 11.72 -9.08 -9.21
CA ASP A 29 10.47 -9.26 -8.50
C ASP A 29 10.30 -8.27 -7.35
N GLU A 30 11.40 -7.94 -6.66
CA GLU A 30 11.39 -6.91 -5.62
C GLU A 30 11.04 -5.54 -6.22
N LYS A 31 11.76 -5.12 -7.28
CA LYS A 31 11.49 -3.87 -8.00
C LYS A 31 10.06 -3.80 -8.53
N MET A 32 9.55 -4.87 -9.13
CA MET A 32 8.17 -4.91 -9.64
C MET A 32 7.15 -4.74 -8.50
N THR A 33 7.38 -5.36 -7.34
CA THR A 33 6.48 -5.19 -6.18
C THR A 33 6.47 -3.74 -5.72
N VAL A 34 7.64 -3.09 -5.62
CA VAL A 34 7.76 -1.69 -5.22
C VAL A 34 6.98 -0.78 -6.18
N VAL A 35 7.13 -0.98 -7.50
CA VAL A 35 6.41 -0.19 -8.51
C VAL A 35 4.90 -0.36 -8.38
N ILE A 36 4.41 -1.60 -8.20
CA ILE A 36 2.98 -1.89 -8.04
C ILE A 36 2.43 -1.23 -6.77
N VAL A 37 3.15 -1.32 -5.65
CA VAL A 37 2.75 -0.71 -4.37
C VAL A 37 2.74 0.81 -4.49
N LEU A 38 3.71 1.41 -5.17
CA LEU A 38 3.77 2.85 -5.40
C LEU A 38 2.58 3.32 -6.25
N ALA A 39 2.29 2.63 -7.36
CA ALA A 39 1.13 2.93 -8.20
C ALA A 39 -0.17 2.83 -7.39
N LEU A 40 -0.33 1.78 -6.59
CA LEU A 40 -1.47 1.62 -5.71
C LEU A 40 -1.60 2.79 -4.73
N GLY A 41 -0.50 3.21 -4.09
CA GLY A 41 -0.49 4.35 -3.18
C GLY A 41 -0.90 5.66 -3.86
N ILE A 42 -0.41 5.93 -5.06
CA ILE A 42 -0.77 7.12 -5.85
C ILE A 42 -2.25 7.12 -6.20
N LEU A 43 -2.80 5.97 -6.59
CA LEU A 43 -4.23 5.83 -6.89
C LEU A 43 -5.09 6.00 -5.64
N LEU A 44 -4.62 5.57 -4.48
CA LEU A 44 -5.37 5.61 -3.23
C LEU A 44 -5.30 6.97 -2.53
N ALA A 45 -4.22 7.74 -2.68
CA ALA A 45 -4.00 9.03 -2.02
C ALA A 45 -5.15 10.05 -2.14
N PRO A 46 -5.77 10.28 -3.32
CA PRO A 46 -6.89 11.21 -3.45
C PRO A 46 -8.23 10.62 -3.00
N THR A 47 -8.29 9.35 -2.60
CA THR A 47 -9.53 8.69 -2.19
C THR A 47 -9.85 8.94 -0.71
N PRO A 48 -11.13 8.88 -0.29
CA PRO A 48 -11.49 8.97 1.13
C PRO A 48 -10.76 7.96 2.01
N VAL A 49 -10.49 6.75 1.48
CA VAL A 49 -9.71 5.73 2.17
C VAL A 49 -8.27 6.18 2.39
N GLY A 50 -7.61 6.74 1.37
CA GLY A 50 -6.25 7.27 1.48
C GLY A 50 -6.15 8.42 2.48
N GLN A 51 -7.11 9.34 2.46
CA GLN A 51 -7.18 10.44 3.44
C GLN A 51 -7.41 9.94 4.87
N GLY A 52 -8.27 8.93 5.04
CA GLY A 52 -8.50 8.26 6.32
C GLY A 52 -7.20 7.65 6.89
N ILE A 53 -6.44 6.93 6.06
CA ILE A 53 -5.13 6.37 6.45
C ILE A 53 -4.16 7.48 6.89
N LEU A 54 -4.06 8.57 6.12
CA LEU A 54 -3.18 9.70 6.47
C LEU A 54 -3.56 10.33 7.81
N SER A 55 -4.86 10.55 8.07
CA SER A 55 -5.34 11.11 9.33
C SER A 55 -5.02 10.21 10.52
N PHE A 56 -5.21 8.90 10.39
CA PHE A 56 -4.88 7.91 11.42
C PHE A 56 -3.38 7.90 11.72
N LEU A 57 -2.54 7.85 10.69
CA LEU A 57 -1.09 7.90 10.87
C LEU A 57 -0.63 9.20 11.54
N GLY A 58 -1.27 10.33 11.21
CA GLY A 58 -1.01 11.60 11.88
C GLY A 58 -1.32 11.56 13.38
N GLN A 59 -2.46 10.97 13.77
CA GLN A 59 -2.84 10.81 15.18
C GLN A 59 -1.90 9.87 15.93
N VAL A 60 -1.46 8.78 15.30
CA VAL A 60 -0.47 7.87 15.90
C VAL A 60 0.86 8.58 16.10
N ALA A 61 1.35 9.31 15.09
CA ALA A 61 2.60 10.05 15.17
C ALA A 61 2.57 11.13 16.26
N SER A 62 1.46 11.87 16.38
CA SER A 62 1.30 12.85 17.45
C SER A 62 1.23 12.18 18.82
N GLY A 63 0.53 11.05 18.95
CA GLY A 63 0.47 10.27 20.18
C GLY A 63 1.84 9.75 20.64
N VAL A 64 2.63 9.19 19.74
CA VAL A 64 4.01 8.73 20.03
C VAL A 64 4.91 9.90 20.41
N THR A 65 4.81 11.02 19.70
CA THR A 65 5.61 12.23 20.00
C THR A 65 5.27 12.79 21.38
N GLN A 66 3.99 12.79 21.76
CA GLN A 66 3.54 13.23 23.07
C GLN A 66 3.97 12.26 24.18
N ALA A 67 3.94 10.95 23.94
CA ALA A 67 4.39 9.94 24.91
C ALA A 67 5.92 9.91 25.11
N SER A 68 6.68 10.40 24.12
CA SER A 68 8.13 10.50 24.18
C SER A 68 8.63 11.78 24.90
N ARG A 69 7.74 12.72 25.22
CA ARG A 69 8.05 13.97 25.92
C ARG A 69 7.72 13.86 27.40
#